data_AF-A0A962WG32-F1
#
_entry.id   AF-A0A962WG32-F1
#
_cell.length_a   1.000
_cell.length_b   1.000
_cell.length_c   1.000
_cell.angle_alpha   90.00
_cell.angle_beta   90.00
_cell.angle_gamma   90.00
#
_symmetry.space_group_name_H-M   'P 1'
#
loop_
_entity.id
_entity.type
_entity.pdbx_description
1 polymer ?
#
loop_
_entity_poly.entity_id
_entity_poly.type
_entity_poly.pdbx_seq_one_letter_code
_entity_poly.pdbx_strand_id
1 'polypeptide(L)'
;GQTAVFMGIFPLPNANTIDAVALVREQLELLKSDLPSGLRAEMAYDASAYISNAIQEVTKTLVDTLLIVVVVIFLFLGSLRSVLIPITVIPVSLIGGIFLMQLFGFSLNLLTLLAIVLSVGLVVDDAIVVVENVERHIREGASRIEAALQGARELIGPVIAMTVTLAAVYAPIGLQGGLTGALFREFALTLAGAVTISGVVALTLSPMMASRLLRSGRADERDFRGWVNRRFDALRDRYGRMLGVTLNARPAVYLVWVVISVMTVPMFMFSPKELAPTEDQSVIFGIINTPANASADQKAFFGKATEAAFMATPEVALTFQILLPSSAGATIGADGFSGMVVKPWHERERSVFQILPEVQARLARIPGFQIFATTPPALPGGSNFPVEFIIASTADAERLMEAAEQLQQKAFESGLFFFPPLIDMRFDQPQARLIIDRDKVATLGLTLAQVGADIAAAVGGNFVNRFNIDGYSYKVIPQVERSARLLPEQLRDIHISGPNGTLIPLGAVAHVENRTVPRSLNRFQQLN
;
A
#
# COMPACT_ATOMS: atom_id res chain seq x y z
N GLY A 1 6.69 -19.06 20.86
CA GLY A 1 7.36 -17.81 20.46
C GLY A 1 8.63 -17.67 21.22
N GLN A 2 9.65 -17.11 20.58
CA GLN A 2 10.91 -16.76 21.21
C GLN A 2 10.89 -15.27 21.55
N THR A 3 11.50 -14.89 22.66
CA THR A 3 11.67 -13.47 23.01
C THR A 3 12.65 -12.85 22.01
N ALA A 4 12.23 -11.76 21.36
CA ALA A 4 13.01 -11.08 20.34
C ALA A 4 13.03 -9.57 20.58
N VAL A 5 14.07 -8.91 20.06
CA VAL A 5 14.15 -7.45 19.98
C VAL A 5 13.85 -7.05 18.55
N PHE A 6 12.90 -6.13 18.37
CA PHE A 6 12.51 -5.64 17.06
C PHE A 6 13.23 -4.34 16.73
N MET A 7 13.71 -4.24 15.49
CA MET A 7 14.23 -3.00 14.92
C MET A 7 13.41 -2.70 13.66
N GLY A 8 12.60 -1.65 13.72
CA GLY A 8 11.90 -1.14 12.54
C GLY A 8 12.85 -0.30 11.70
N ILE A 9 12.97 -0.63 10.41
CA ILE A 9 13.78 0.14 9.45
C ILE A 9 12.81 0.75 8.44
N PHE A 10 12.84 2.07 8.32
CA PHE A 10 11.99 2.82 7.41
C PHE A 10 12.86 3.52 6.36
N PRO A 11 12.51 3.42 5.07
CA PRO A 11 13.24 4.16 4.04
C PRO A 11 13.07 5.66 4.24
N LEU A 12 14.09 6.44 3.87
CA LEU A 12 13.96 7.88 3.78
C LEU A 12 12.96 8.24 2.66
N PRO A 13 12.24 9.39 2.74
CA PRO A 13 11.21 9.74 1.76
C PRO A 13 11.65 9.72 0.28
N ASN A 14 12.94 9.96 0.00
CA ASN A 14 13.50 9.98 -1.36
C ASN A 14 14.37 8.75 -1.67
N ALA A 15 14.40 7.74 -0.79
CA ALA A 15 15.21 6.54 -0.98
C ALA A 15 14.41 5.47 -1.73
N ASN A 16 15.11 4.70 -2.57
CA ASN A 16 14.54 3.51 -3.19
C ASN A 16 14.42 2.39 -2.15
N THR A 17 13.20 1.90 -1.94
CA THR A 17 12.91 0.85 -0.96
C THR A 17 13.65 -0.47 -1.26
N ILE A 18 13.77 -0.87 -2.53
CA ILE A 18 14.44 -2.12 -2.92
C ILE A 18 15.94 -2.01 -2.63
N ASP A 19 16.57 -0.91 -3.05
CA ASP A 19 18.00 -0.70 -2.84
C ASP A 19 18.33 -0.59 -1.34
N ALA A 20 17.48 0.13 -0.57
CA ALA A 20 17.65 0.26 0.86
C ALA A 20 17.55 -1.10 1.58
N VAL A 21 16.58 -1.94 1.22
CA VAL A 21 16.45 -3.28 1.82
C VAL A 21 17.58 -4.21 1.39
N ALA A 22 18.07 -4.10 0.15
CA ALA A 22 19.23 -4.86 -0.30
C ALA A 22 20.47 -4.55 0.55
N LEU A 23 20.74 -3.27 0.83
CA LEU A 23 21.84 -2.84 1.72
C LEU A 23 21.63 -3.32 3.15
N VAL A 24 20.40 -3.25 3.68
CA VAL A 24 20.07 -3.76 5.01
C VAL A 24 20.32 -5.27 5.10
N ARG A 25 19.98 -6.03 4.05
CA ARG A 25 20.21 -7.47 3.98
C ARG A 25 21.70 -7.80 3.98
N GLU A 26 22.49 -7.06 3.19
CA GLU A 26 23.96 -7.20 3.18
C GLU A 26 24.55 -6.96 4.57
N GLN A 27 24.17 -5.85 5.22
CA GLN A 27 24.64 -5.53 6.57
C GLN A 27 24.16 -6.54 7.62
N LEU A 28 22.96 -7.10 7.46
CA LEU A 28 22.43 -8.13 8.35
C LEU A 28 23.23 -9.44 8.23
N GLU A 29 23.64 -9.84 7.03
CA GLU A 29 24.48 -11.03 6.84
C GLU A 29 25.87 -10.83 7.45
N LEU A 30 26.47 -9.64 7.32
CA LEU A 30 27.72 -9.30 8.00
C LEU A 30 27.55 -9.31 9.52
N LEU A 31 26.45 -8.77 10.04
CA LEU A 31 26.19 -8.77 11.47
C LEU A 31 26.02 -10.19 12.01
N LYS A 32 25.37 -11.09 11.25
CA LYS A 32 25.15 -12.49 11.65
C LYS A 32 26.46 -13.25 11.91
N SER A 33 27.55 -12.95 11.19
CA SER A 33 28.85 -13.60 11.45
C SER A 33 29.49 -13.14 12.76
N ASP A 34 29.18 -11.93 13.21
CA ASP A 34 29.77 -11.30 14.40
C ASP A 34 28.93 -11.52 15.66
N LEU A 35 27.72 -12.08 15.52
CA LEU A 35 26.83 -12.33 16.64
C LEU A 35 27.39 -13.42 17.59
N PRO A 36 27.36 -13.19 18.91
CA PRO A 36 27.69 -14.20 19.91
C PRO A 36 26.85 -15.47 19.78
N SER A 37 27.41 -16.60 20.20
CA SER A 37 26.68 -17.88 20.25
C SER A 37 25.38 -17.75 21.04
N GLY A 38 24.25 -18.11 20.40
CA GLY A 38 22.92 -18.06 21.02
C GLY A 38 22.07 -16.86 20.60
N LEU A 39 22.64 -15.86 19.92
CA LEU A 39 21.88 -14.80 19.25
C LEU A 39 21.65 -15.15 17.78
N ARG A 40 20.43 -14.91 17.31
CA ARG A 40 20.03 -15.03 15.90
C ARG A 40 19.33 -13.74 15.50
N ALA A 41 19.69 -13.22 14.35
CA ALA A 41 19.02 -12.09 13.74
C ALA A 41 18.35 -12.54 12.44
N GLU A 42 17.07 -12.25 12.31
CA GLU A 42 16.26 -12.60 11.14
C GLU A 42 15.38 -11.43 10.75
N MET A 43 15.08 -11.31 9.45
CA MET A 43 14.16 -10.32 8.94
C MET A 43 12.74 -10.85 9.04
N ALA A 44 11.98 -10.37 10.03
CA ALA A 44 10.62 -10.85 10.27
C ALA A 44 9.62 -10.40 9.19
N TYR A 45 9.79 -9.22 8.61
CA TYR A 45 8.92 -8.68 7.56
C TYR A 45 9.73 -7.84 6.58
N ASP A 46 9.47 -8.03 5.29
CA ASP A 46 10.13 -7.33 4.19
C ASP A 46 9.05 -6.81 3.21
N ALA A 47 8.79 -5.50 3.26
CA ALA A 47 7.85 -4.86 2.34
C ALA A 47 8.37 -4.83 0.88
N SER A 48 9.68 -4.91 0.66
CA SER A 48 10.27 -4.90 -0.68
C SER A 48 10.06 -6.21 -1.44
N ALA A 49 9.79 -7.32 -0.73
CA ALA A 49 9.51 -8.61 -1.34
C ALA A 49 8.26 -8.55 -2.23
N TYR A 50 7.20 -7.88 -1.77
CA TYR A 50 6.01 -7.63 -2.57
C TYR A 50 6.33 -6.82 -3.83
N ILE A 51 7.05 -5.71 -3.67
CA ILE A 51 7.42 -4.81 -4.78
C ILE A 51 8.26 -5.55 -5.82
N SER A 52 9.25 -6.33 -5.38
CA SER A 52 10.14 -7.10 -6.25
C SER A 52 9.37 -8.16 -7.04
N ASN A 53 8.47 -8.90 -6.38
CA ASN A 53 7.61 -9.88 -7.04
C ASN A 53 6.66 -9.22 -8.04
N ALA A 54 6.09 -8.06 -7.70
CA ALA A 54 5.22 -7.31 -8.61
C ALA A 54 5.98 -6.84 -9.87
N ILE A 55 7.22 -6.35 -9.73
CA ILE A 55 8.06 -5.98 -10.88
C ILE A 55 8.37 -7.20 -11.77
N GLN A 56 8.68 -8.34 -11.17
CA GLN A 56 8.94 -9.58 -11.90
C GLN A 56 7.70 -10.05 -12.66
N GLU A 57 6.52 -10.05 -12.03
CA GLU A 57 5.28 -10.47 -12.67
C GLU A 57 4.87 -9.49 -13.78
N VAL A 58 5.07 -8.18 -13.59
CA VAL A 58 4.84 -7.19 -14.66
C VAL A 58 5.79 -7.43 -15.84
N THR A 59 7.07 -7.69 -15.58
CA THR A 59 8.06 -7.98 -16.63
C THR A 59 7.68 -9.23 -17.41
N LYS A 60 7.28 -10.29 -16.72
CA LYS A 60 6.77 -11.52 -17.32
C LYS A 60 5.50 -11.25 -18.14
N THR A 61 4.54 -10.52 -17.59
CA THR A 61 3.30 -10.14 -18.28
C THR A 61 3.59 -9.31 -19.54
N LEU A 62 4.58 -8.42 -19.50
CA LEU A 62 5.01 -7.65 -20.65
C LEU A 62 5.57 -8.56 -21.76
N VAL A 63 6.39 -9.55 -21.40
CA VAL A 63 6.94 -10.54 -22.34
C VAL A 63 5.82 -11.41 -22.92
N ASP A 64 4.90 -11.91 -22.08
CA ASP A 64 3.76 -12.72 -22.51
C ASP A 64 2.85 -11.91 -23.46
N THR A 65 2.58 -10.64 -23.13
CA THR A 65 1.80 -9.73 -23.97
C THR A 65 2.48 -9.52 -25.32
N LEU A 66 3.80 -9.26 -25.33
CA LEU A 66 4.56 -9.10 -26.56
C LEU A 66 4.52 -10.37 -27.42
N LEU A 67 4.66 -11.56 -26.80
CA LEU A 67 4.59 -12.84 -27.50
C LEU A 67 3.20 -13.06 -28.12
N ILE A 68 2.13 -12.80 -27.38
CA ILE A 68 0.75 -12.88 -27.87
C ILE A 68 0.55 -11.93 -29.04
N VAL A 69 0.98 -10.67 -28.92
CA VAL A 69 0.92 -9.67 -29.99
C VAL A 69 1.65 -10.16 -31.23
N VAL A 70 2.86 -10.70 -31.09
CA VAL A 70 3.65 -11.25 -32.20
C VAL A 70 2.92 -12.40 -32.90
N VAL A 71 2.33 -13.32 -32.13
CA VAL A 71 1.54 -14.43 -32.67
C VAL A 71 0.32 -13.91 -33.43
N VAL A 72 -0.43 -12.99 -32.84
CA VAL A 72 -1.62 -12.41 -33.48
C VAL A 72 -1.24 -11.69 -34.77
N ILE A 73 -0.23 -10.81 -34.76
CA ILE A 73 0.24 -10.12 -35.97
C ILE A 73 0.69 -11.11 -37.03
N PHE A 74 1.39 -12.18 -36.65
CA PHE A 74 1.78 -13.23 -37.59
C PHE A 74 0.58 -13.93 -38.22
N LEU A 75 -0.47 -14.22 -37.43
CA LEU A 75 -1.70 -14.81 -37.94
C LEU A 75 -2.45 -13.88 -38.91
N PHE A 76 -2.38 -12.56 -38.74
CA PHE A 76 -3.02 -11.59 -39.64
C PHE A 76 -2.20 -11.30 -40.91
N LEU A 77 -0.89 -11.09 -40.78
CA LEU A 77 -0.03 -10.69 -41.91
C LEU A 77 0.56 -11.88 -42.67
N GLY A 78 0.58 -13.08 -42.06
CA GLY A 78 1.05 -14.33 -42.68
C GLY A 78 2.54 -14.32 -43.06
N SER A 79 3.33 -13.38 -42.54
CA SER A 79 4.71 -13.15 -42.93
C SER A 79 5.56 -12.73 -41.72
N LEU A 80 6.59 -13.53 -41.40
CA LEU A 80 7.52 -13.22 -40.29
C LEU A 80 8.23 -11.87 -40.48
N ARG A 81 8.44 -11.44 -41.73
CA ARG A 81 9.10 -10.16 -42.04
C ARG A 81 8.23 -8.95 -41.73
N SER A 82 6.91 -9.06 -41.95
CA SER A 82 5.96 -8.00 -41.59
C SER A 82 5.90 -7.84 -40.06
N VAL A 83 5.99 -8.95 -39.33
CA VAL A 83 5.95 -8.97 -37.85
C VAL A 83 7.18 -8.31 -37.21
N LEU A 84 8.35 -8.35 -37.86
CA LEU A 84 9.57 -7.69 -37.37
C LEU A 84 9.41 -6.16 -37.22
N ILE A 85 8.49 -5.54 -37.96
CA ILE A 85 8.29 -4.09 -37.93
C ILE A 85 7.66 -3.69 -36.58
N PRO A 86 6.46 -4.16 -36.18
CA PRO A 86 5.93 -3.89 -34.84
C PRO A 86 6.86 -4.36 -33.70
N ILE A 87 7.53 -5.51 -33.83
CA ILE A 87 8.51 -6.00 -32.83
C ILE A 87 9.60 -4.97 -32.54
N THR A 88 10.02 -4.21 -33.54
CA THR A 88 11.06 -3.18 -33.39
C THR A 88 10.49 -1.86 -32.90
N VAL A 89 9.28 -1.51 -33.33
CA VAL A 89 8.61 -0.25 -32.96
C VAL A 89 8.24 -0.24 -31.48
N ILE A 90 7.74 -1.35 -30.94
CA ILE A 90 7.27 -1.42 -29.54
C ILE A 90 8.38 -1.04 -28.55
N PRO A 91 9.58 -1.68 -28.53
CA PRO A 91 10.64 -1.32 -27.60
C PRO A 91 11.11 0.12 -27.78
N VAL A 92 11.22 0.61 -29.02
CA VAL A 92 11.66 1.99 -29.30
C VAL A 92 10.68 3.01 -28.72
N SER A 93 9.38 2.78 -28.88
CA SER A 93 8.34 3.64 -28.32
C SER A 93 8.31 3.60 -26.81
N LEU A 94 8.47 2.41 -26.20
CA LEU A 94 8.53 2.26 -24.74
C LEU A 94 9.76 2.97 -24.15
N ILE A 95 10.93 2.82 -24.78
CA ILE A 95 12.17 3.50 -24.36
C ILE A 95 11.99 5.03 -24.45
N GLY A 96 11.35 5.52 -25.52
CA GLY A 96 11.02 6.94 -25.63
C GLY A 96 10.01 7.41 -24.59
N GLY A 97 9.03 6.57 -24.23
CA GLY A 97 8.11 6.83 -23.13
C GLY A 97 8.84 6.96 -21.78
N ILE A 98 9.74 6.03 -21.48
CA ILE A 98 10.60 6.07 -20.28
C ILE A 98 11.51 7.31 -20.29
N PHE A 99 12.05 7.69 -21.44
CA PHE A 99 12.83 8.92 -21.59
C PHE A 99 12.00 10.16 -21.22
N LEU A 100 10.74 10.23 -21.66
CA LEU A 100 9.84 11.32 -21.27
C LEU A 100 9.51 11.27 -19.77
N MET A 101 9.30 10.10 -19.19
CA MET A 101 9.14 9.96 -17.73
C MET A 101 10.33 10.55 -16.98
N GLN A 102 11.55 10.22 -17.41
CA GLN A 102 12.77 10.74 -16.82
C GLN A 102 12.86 12.27 -16.95
N LEU A 103 12.48 12.83 -18.10
CA LEU A 103 12.43 14.27 -18.32
C LEU A 103 11.46 14.99 -17.37
N PHE A 104 10.33 14.36 -17.04
CA PHE A 104 9.34 14.89 -16.09
C PHE A 104 9.65 14.58 -14.62
N GLY A 105 10.75 13.86 -14.35
CA GLY A 105 11.14 13.48 -12.99
C GLY A 105 10.23 12.42 -12.36
N PHE A 106 9.53 11.62 -13.17
CA PHE A 106 8.69 10.53 -12.68
C PHE A 106 9.51 9.29 -12.33
N SER A 107 8.95 8.50 -11.40
CA SER A 107 9.56 7.26 -10.93
C SER A 107 9.01 6.04 -11.67
N LEU A 108 9.81 4.96 -11.69
CA LEU A 108 9.30 3.64 -12.02
C LEU A 108 8.62 3.05 -10.78
N ASN A 109 7.30 2.94 -10.82
CA ASN A 109 6.46 2.37 -9.77
C ASN A 109 5.38 1.50 -10.41
N LEU A 110 4.53 0.88 -9.59
CA LEU A 110 3.49 -0.04 -10.08
C LEU A 110 2.50 0.62 -11.04
N LEU A 111 2.16 1.90 -10.84
CA LEU A 111 1.23 2.62 -11.72
C LEU A 111 1.89 2.96 -13.06
N THR A 112 3.13 3.43 -13.06
CA THR A 112 3.85 3.73 -14.32
C THR A 112 4.21 2.46 -15.09
N LEU A 113 4.49 1.36 -14.39
CA LEU A 113 4.64 0.03 -14.99
C LEU A 113 3.35 -0.46 -15.65
N LEU A 114 2.19 -0.28 -14.99
CA LEU A 114 0.89 -0.57 -15.59
C LEU A 114 0.65 0.27 -16.84
N ALA A 115 0.99 1.56 -16.82
CA ALA A 115 0.93 2.43 -17.98
C ALA A 115 1.80 1.91 -19.14
N ILE A 116 3.01 1.45 -18.86
CA ILE A 116 3.91 0.83 -19.86
C ILE A 116 3.27 -0.42 -20.47
N VAL A 117 2.72 -1.33 -19.65
CA VAL A 117 2.07 -2.55 -20.16
C VAL A 117 0.86 -2.22 -21.02
N LEU A 118 -0.02 -1.33 -20.57
CA LEU A 118 -1.19 -0.91 -21.34
C LEU A 118 -0.80 -0.17 -22.63
N SER A 119 0.30 0.59 -22.60
CA SER A 119 0.79 1.29 -23.77
C SER A 119 1.21 0.34 -24.88
N VAL A 120 1.63 -0.90 -24.58
CA VAL A 120 2.01 -1.88 -25.63
C VAL A 120 0.87 -2.05 -26.64
N GLY A 121 -0.37 -2.29 -26.20
CA GLY A 121 -1.50 -2.43 -27.13
C GLY A 121 -1.69 -1.20 -28.02
N LEU A 122 -1.65 -0.01 -27.41
CA LEU A 122 -1.85 1.27 -28.12
C LEU A 122 -0.71 1.57 -29.12
N VAL A 123 0.53 1.27 -28.74
CA VAL A 123 1.72 1.49 -29.56
C VAL A 123 1.75 0.55 -30.76
N VAL A 124 1.30 -0.69 -30.56
CA VAL A 124 1.28 -1.70 -31.61
C VAL A 124 0.29 -1.30 -32.71
N ASP A 125 -0.87 -0.74 -32.34
CA ASP A 125 -1.92 -0.37 -33.29
C ASP A 125 -1.41 0.63 -34.35
N ASP A 126 -0.69 1.67 -33.94
CA ASP A 126 -0.10 2.65 -34.88
C ASP A 126 0.83 1.98 -35.90
N ALA A 127 1.68 1.06 -35.43
CA ALA A 127 2.63 0.35 -36.28
C ALA A 127 1.93 -0.64 -37.22
N ILE A 128 0.93 -1.37 -36.72
CA ILE A 128 0.17 -2.34 -37.52
C ILE A 128 -0.56 -1.64 -38.65
N VAL A 129 -1.28 -0.55 -38.38
CA VAL A 129 -2.06 0.17 -39.40
C VAL A 129 -1.16 0.65 -40.53
N VAL A 130 0.05 1.13 -40.20
CA VAL A 130 1.05 1.52 -41.20
C VAL A 130 1.54 0.34 -42.02
N VAL A 131 1.91 -0.77 -41.38
CA VAL A 131 2.39 -1.96 -42.08
C VAL A 131 1.32 -2.57 -42.97
N GLU A 132 0.08 -2.66 -42.49
CA GLU A 132 -1.08 -3.16 -43.24
C GLU A 132 -1.34 -2.29 -44.48
N ASN A 133 -1.31 -0.96 -44.34
CA ASN A 133 -1.56 -0.06 -45.46
C ASN A 133 -0.47 -0.16 -46.54
N VAL A 134 0.80 -0.28 -46.14
CA VAL A 134 1.89 -0.51 -47.09
C VAL A 134 1.75 -1.88 -47.76
N GLU A 135 1.37 -2.92 -47.01
CA GLU A 135 1.13 -4.26 -47.54
C GLU A 135 -0.04 -4.29 -48.54
N ARG A 136 -1.10 -3.51 -48.31
CA ARG A 136 -2.22 -3.30 -49.23
C ARG A 136 -1.73 -2.72 -50.58
N HIS A 137 -0.93 -1.67 -50.56
CA HIS A 137 -0.40 -1.07 -51.80
C HIS A 137 0.55 -2.00 -52.56
N ILE A 138 1.39 -2.77 -51.85
CA ILE A 138 2.24 -3.79 -52.48
C ILE A 138 1.38 -4.86 -53.17
N ARG A 139 0.26 -5.25 -52.56
CA ARG A 139 -0.69 -6.21 -53.17
C ARG A 139 -1.39 -5.63 -54.41
N GLU A 140 -1.67 -4.33 -54.42
CA GLU A 140 -2.25 -3.62 -55.55
C GLU A 140 -1.25 -3.39 -56.70
N GLY A 141 0.03 -3.72 -56.49
CA GLY A 141 1.07 -3.74 -57.52
C GLY A 141 2.12 -2.64 -57.41
N ALA A 142 2.03 -1.77 -56.40
CA ALA A 142 3.02 -0.72 -56.19
C ALA A 142 4.40 -1.29 -55.82
N SER A 143 5.47 -0.58 -56.22
CA SER A 143 6.82 -0.92 -55.78
C SER A 143 6.98 -0.69 -54.28
N ARG A 144 7.91 -1.38 -53.60
CA ARG A 144 8.02 -1.33 -52.13
C ARG A 144 8.25 0.07 -51.56
N ILE A 145 9.03 0.90 -52.25
CA ILE A 145 9.31 2.27 -51.84
C ILE A 145 8.09 3.16 -52.08
N GLU A 146 7.44 3.00 -53.22
CA GLU A 146 6.24 3.74 -53.58
C GLU A 146 5.07 3.42 -52.65
N ALA A 147 4.85 2.14 -52.37
CA ALA A 147 3.87 1.66 -51.41
C ALA A 147 4.12 2.22 -50.00
N ALA A 148 5.38 2.31 -49.57
CA ALA A 148 5.73 2.90 -48.28
C ALA A 148 5.47 4.41 -48.23
N LEU A 149 5.82 5.14 -49.29
CA LEU A 149 5.58 6.59 -49.38
C LEU A 149 4.08 6.92 -49.46
N GLN A 150 3.34 6.18 -50.29
CA GLN A 150 1.89 6.37 -50.43
C GLN A 150 1.17 5.95 -49.14
N GLY A 151 1.53 4.79 -48.59
CA GLY A 151 0.95 4.29 -47.34
C GLY A 151 1.17 5.24 -46.17
N ALA A 152 2.37 5.82 -46.05
CA ALA A 152 2.66 6.84 -45.05
C ALA A 152 1.82 8.12 -45.27
N ARG A 153 1.74 8.64 -46.50
CA ARG A 153 0.98 9.86 -46.81
C ARG A 153 -0.50 9.75 -46.46
N GLU A 154 -1.11 8.59 -46.70
CA GLU A 154 -2.51 8.33 -46.35
C GLU A 154 -2.73 8.28 -44.84
N LEU A 155 -1.75 7.77 -44.08
CA LEU A 155 -1.88 7.51 -42.66
C LEU A 155 -1.42 8.65 -41.74
N ILE A 156 -0.74 9.68 -42.26
CA ILE A 156 -0.36 10.87 -41.48
C ILE A 156 -1.57 11.43 -40.73
N GLY A 157 -2.69 11.67 -41.42
CA GLY A 157 -3.90 12.22 -40.81
C GLY A 157 -4.48 11.33 -39.72
N PRO A 158 -4.83 10.06 -40.03
CA PRO A 158 -5.34 9.11 -39.05
C PRO A 158 -4.44 8.90 -37.82
N VAL A 159 -3.13 8.68 -38.01
CA VAL A 159 -2.20 8.42 -36.89
C VAL A 159 -2.06 9.65 -35.98
N ILE A 160 -1.95 10.85 -36.56
CA ILE A 160 -1.94 12.10 -35.76
C ILE A 160 -3.26 12.26 -35.01
N ALA A 161 -4.41 12.01 -35.65
CA ALA A 161 -5.72 12.14 -35.01
C ALA A 161 -5.88 11.17 -33.83
N MET A 162 -5.48 9.91 -33.99
CA MET A 162 -5.49 8.91 -32.92
C MET A 162 -4.58 9.33 -31.75
N THR A 163 -3.34 9.77 -32.06
CA THR A 163 -2.37 10.24 -31.06
C THR A 163 -2.91 11.43 -30.27
N VAL A 164 -3.42 12.45 -30.96
CA VAL A 164 -3.95 13.67 -30.32
C VAL A 164 -5.20 13.37 -29.50
N THR A 165 -6.07 12.47 -29.95
CA THR A 165 -7.28 12.10 -29.23
C THR A 165 -6.94 11.35 -27.93
N LEU A 166 -6.00 10.41 -27.97
CA LEU A 166 -5.51 9.75 -26.75
C LEU A 166 -4.86 10.76 -25.80
N ALA A 167 -3.97 11.62 -26.31
CA ALA A 167 -3.35 12.67 -25.48
C ALA A 167 -4.40 13.60 -24.84
N ALA A 168 -5.44 13.99 -25.59
CA ALA A 168 -6.52 14.85 -25.10
C ALA A 168 -7.40 14.18 -24.02
N VAL A 169 -7.57 12.86 -24.08
CA VAL A 169 -8.32 12.10 -23.06
C VAL A 169 -7.51 11.99 -21.76
N TYR A 170 -6.19 11.80 -21.84
CA TYR A 170 -5.34 11.62 -20.66
C TYR A 170 -4.82 12.94 -20.05
N ALA A 171 -4.72 14.02 -20.82
CA ALA A 171 -4.23 15.31 -20.33
C ALA A 171 -5.02 15.86 -19.12
N PRO A 172 -6.37 15.82 -19.08
CA PRO A 172 -7.14 16.26 -17.91
C PRO A 172 -6.82 15.46 -16.64
N ILE A 173 -6.53 14.16 -16.77
CA ILE A 173 -6.17 13.29 -15.64
C ILE A 173 -4.83 13.73 -15.06
N GLY A 174 -3.87 14.10 -15.91
CA GLY A 174 -2.57 14.63 -15.49
C GLY A 174 -2.64 15.96 -14.73
N LEU A 175 -3.74 16.71 -14.87
CA LEU A 175 -3.97 18.00 -14.22
C LEU A 175 -4.84 17.88 -12.95
N GLN A 176 -5.29 16.68 -12.60
CA GLN A 176 -6.09 16.46 -11.40
C GLN A 176 -5.26 16.70 -10.12
N GLY A 177 -5.86 17.37 -9.13
CA GLY A 177 -5.26 17.59 -7.82
C GLY A 177 -5.56 16.49 -6.80
N GLY A 178 -5.00 16.63 -5.60
CA GLY A 178 -5.20 15.69 -4.48
C GLY A 178 -4.42 14.38 -4.61
N LEU A 179 -4.65 13.44 -3.70
CA LEU A 179 -3.96 12.15 -3.66
C LEU A 179 -4.18 11.34 -4.95
N THR A 180 -5.43 11.23 -5.40
CA THR A 180 -5.78 10.55 -6.65
C THR A 180 -5.08 11.19 -7.85
N GLY A 181 -5.06 12.52 -7.92
CA GLY A 181 -4.36 13.24 -8.99
C GLY A 181 -2.85 12.97 -8.98
N ALA A 182 -2.21 12.99 -7.81
CA ALA A 182 -0.79 12.68 -7.69
C ALA A 182 -0.44 11.26 -8.17
N LEU A 183 -1.27 10.27 -7.82
CA LEU A 183 -1.08 8.87 -8.23
C LEU A 183 -1.29 8.67 -9.74
N PHE A 184 -2.36 9.23 -10.30
CA PHE A 184 -2.71 9.01 -11.72
C PHE A 184 -2.00 9.96 -12.68
N ARG A 185 -1.39 11.05 -12.20
CA ARG A 185 -0.61 11.95 -13.04
C ARG A 185 0.55 11.25 -13.72
N GLU A 186 1.33 10.48 -12.97
CA GLU A 186 2.47 9.74 -13.54
C GLU A 186 1.99 8.69 -14.54
N PHE A 187 0.91 7.97 -14.22
CA PHE A 187 0.26 7.02 -15.12
C PHE A 187 -0.16 7.68 -16.45
N ALA A 188 -0.94 8.75 -16.38
CA ALA A 188 -1.55 9.41 -17.54
C ALA A 188 -0.49 10.01 -18.48
N LEU A 189 0.50 10.71 -17.92
CA LEU A 189 1.56 11.35 -18.69
C LEU A 189 2.56 10.34 -19.27
N THR A 190 2.82 9.23 -18.57
CA THR A 190 3.63 8.13 -19.10
C THR A 190 2.96 7.52 -20.33
N LEU A 191 1.67 7.19 -20.22
CA LEU A 191 0.93 6.58 -21.32
C LEU A 191 0.74 7.54 -22.50
N ALA A 192 0.38 8.80 -22.24
CA ALA A 192 0.30 9.82 -23.29
C ALA A 192 1.66 10.06 -23.98
N GLY A 193 2.75 10.08 -23.21
CA GLY A 193 4.11 10.17 -23.73
C GLY A 193 4.48 9.00 -24.64
N ALA A 194 4.24 7.76 -24.17
CA ALA A 194 4.51 6.55 -24.95
C ALA A 194 3.74 6.51 -26.28
N VAL A 195 2.45 6.85 -26.27
CA VAL A 195 1.62 6.95 -27.48
C VAL A 195 2.10 8.07 -28.41
N THR A 196 2.52 9.22 -27.86
CA THR A 196 3.05 10.32 -28.68
C THR A 196 4.33 9.93 -29.41
N ILE A 197 5.25 9.26 -28.71
CA ILE A 197 6.46 8.72 -29.33
C ILE A 197 6.09 7.65 -30.37
N SER A 198 5.12 6.78 -30.07
CA SER A 198 4.63 5.77 -31.01
C SER A 198 4.13 6.37 -32.32
N GLY A 199 3.29 7.41 -32.28
CA GLY A 199 2.85 8.08 -33.50
C GLY A 199 4.01 8.60 -34.36
N VAL A 200 5.05 9.16 -33.72
CA VAL A 200 6.26 9.60 -34.42
C VAL A 200 7.02 8.42 -35.03
N VAL A 201 7.24 7.36 -34.26
CA VAL A 201 7.96 6.15 -34.71
C VAL A 201 7.17 5.44 -35.82
N ALA A 202 5.85 5.37 -35.71
CA ALA A 202 4.96 4.76 -36.69
C ALA A 202 4.95 5.50 -38.03
N LEU A 203 5.09 6.82 -38.05
CA LEU A 203 5.15 7.60 -39.29
C LEU A 203 6.57 7.69 -39.90
N THR A 204 7.61 7.32 -39.14
CA THR A 204 9.00 7.46 -39.57
C THR A 204 9.68 6.10 -39.78
N LEU A 205 9.77 5.30 -38.73
CA LEU A 205 10.47 4.01 -38.71
C LEU A 205 9.67 2.93 -39.44
N SER A 206 8.35 2.83 -39.20
CA SER A 206 7.52 1.77 -39.80
C SER A 206 7.51 1.79 -41.34
N PRO A 207 7.30 2.93 -42.03
CA PRO A 207 7.33 2.98 -43.50
C PRO A 207 8.72 2.68 -44.04
N MET A 208 9.77 3.16 -43.37
CA MET A 208 11.15 2.90 -43.75
C MET A 208 11.46 1.40 -43.69
N MET A 209 11.14 0.74 -42.58
CA MET A 209 11.32 -0.70 -42.43
C MET A 209 10.44 -1.49 -43.40
N ALA A 210 9.18 -1.08 -43.59
CA ALA A 210 8.27 -1.71 -44.54
C ALA A 210 8.82 -1.70 -45.97
N SER A 211 9.41 -0.58 -46.41
CA SER A 211 10.02 -0.46 -47.74
C SER A 211 11.16 -1.45 -48.00
N ARG A 212 11.87 -1.88 -46.94
CA ARG A 212 13.03 -2.77 -47.03
C ARG A 212 12.70 -4.24 -46.76
N LEU A 213 11.86 -4.51 -45.77
CA LEU A 213 11.58 -5.86 -45.27
C LEU A 213 10.45 -6.56 -46.02
N LEU A 214 9.44 -5.82 -46.44
CA LEU A 214 8.33 -6.39 -47.21
C LEU A 214 8.84 -6.85 -48.59
N ARG A 215 8.27 -7.94 -49.11
CA ARG A 215 8.61 -8.48 -50.44
C ARG A 215 7.52 -8.09 -51.44
N SER A 216 7.95 -7.58 -52.59
CA SER A 216 7.11 -7.41 -53.78
C SER A 216 7.07 -8.74 -54.52
N GLY A 217 5.97 -9.48 -54.37
CA GLY A 217 5.70 -10.72 -55.08
C GLY A 217 4.28 -11.16 -54.80
N ARG A 218 3.56 -11.65 -55.83
CA ARG A 218 2.25 -12.28 -55.63
C ARG A 218 2.46 -13.46 -54.68
N ALA A 219 1.76 -13.46 -53.54
CA ALA A 219 1.77 -14.60 -52.65
C ALA A 219 1.21 -15.80 -53.43
N ASP A 220 1.96 -16.89 -53.50
CA ASP A 220 1.46 -18.13 -54.09
C ASP A 220 0.22 -18.58 -53.32
N GLU A 221 -0.83 -19.02 -54.03
CA GLU A 221 -2.13 -19.36 -53.43
C GLU A 221 -2.06 -20.50 -52.40
N ARG A 222 -0.94 -21.25 -52.37
CA ARG A 222 -0.68 -22.38 -51.49
C ARG A 222 0.01 -22.01 -50.17
N ASP A 223 0.48 -20.77 -50.02
CA ASP A 223 1.11 -20.31 -48.77
C ASP A 223 0.08 -19.97 -47.68
N PHE A 224 0.49 -20.07 -46.41
CA PHE A 224 -0.33 -19.69 -45.25
C PHE A 224 -0.95 -18.30 -45.39
N ARG A 225 -0.17 -17.33 -45.90
CA ARG A 225 -0.61 -15.96 -46.19
C ARG A 225 -1.79 -15.91 -47.18
N GLY A 226 -1.79 -16.76 -48.20
CA GLY A 226 -2.89 -16.87 -49.18
C GLY A 226 -4.15 -17.51 -48.60
N TRP A 227 -4.02 -18.40 -47.61
CA TRP A 227 -5.16 -18.95 -46.86
C TRP A 227 -5.78 -17.91 -45.93
N VAL A 228 -4.97 -17.17 -45.16
CA VAL A 228 -5.43 -16.10 -44.26
C VAL A 228 -6.20 -15.04 -45.05
N ASN A 229 -5.61 -14.55 -46.15
CA ASN A 229 -6.24 -13.53 -46.99
C ASN A 229 -7.63 -13.96 -47.50
N ARG A 230 -7.79 -15.19 -47.98
CA ARG A 230 -9.09 -15.70 -48.44
C ARG A 230 -10.15 -15.76 -47.34
N ARG A 231 -9.74 -16.16 -46.13
CA ARG A 231 -10.64 -16.17 -44.97
C ARG A 231 -11.03 -14.75 -44.56
N PHE A 232 -10.08 -13.81 -44.61
CA PHE A 232 -10.32 -12.42 -44.31
C PHE A 232 -11.22 -11.74 -45.35
N ASP A 233 -11.03 -12.00 -46.64
CA ASP A 233 -11.91 -11.52 -47.71
C ASP A 233 -13.34 -12.07 -47.55
N ALA A 234 -13.49 -13.36 -47.24
CA ALA A 234 -14.80 -13.95 -46.95
C ALA A 234 -15.48 -13.32 -45.72
N LEU A 235 -14.70 -12.99 -44.68
CA LEU A 235 -15.19 -12.29 -43.49
C LEU A 235 -15.60 -10.85 -43.82
N ARG A 236 -14.77 -10.10 -44.56
CA ARG A 236 -15.06 -8.75 -45.03
C ARG A 236 -16.35 -8.71 -45.84
N ASP A 237 -16.51 -9.62 -46.79
CA ASP A 237 -17.70 -9.64 -47.66
C ASP A 237 -18.96 -10.02 -46.86
N ARG A 238 -18.83 -10.91 -45.86
CA ARG A 238 -19.93 -11.24 -44.92
C ARG A 238 -20.27 -10.04 -44.04
N TYR A 239 -19.28 -9.37 -43.49
CA TYR A 239 -19.44 -8.16 -42.69
C TYR A 239 -20.11 -7.06 -43.53
N GLY A 240 -19.69 -6.83 -44.77
CA GLY A 240 -20.29 -5.87 -45.69
C GLY A 240 -21.77 -6.15 -45.98
N ARG A 241 -22.14 -7.43 -46.19
CA ARG A 241 -23.55 -7.82 -46.33
C ARG A 241 -24.35 -7.52 -45.06
N MET A 242 -23.82 -7.87 -43.89
CA MET A 242 -24.48 -7.63 -42.60
C MET A 242 -24.62 -6.14 -42.30
N LEU A 243 -23.60 -5.34 -42.62
CA LEU A 243 -23.61 -3.90 -42.48
C LEU A 243 -24.67 -3.28 -43.40
N GLY A 244 -24.78 -3.74 -44.66
CA GLY A 244 -25.83 -3.31 -45.58
C GLY A 244 -27.23 -3.55 -45.02
N VAL A 245 -27.50 -4.74 -44.48
CA VAL A 245 -28.79 -5.05 -43.81
C VAL A 245 -29.02 -4.14 -42.60
N THR A 246 -28.00 -3.92 -41.78
CA THR A 246 -28.09 -3.09 -40.56
C THR A 246 -28.33 -1.62 -40.90
N LEU A 247 -27.64 -1.08 -41.90
CA LEU A 247 -27.79 0.30 -42.37
C LEU A 247 -29.10 0.55 -43.12
N ASN A 248 -29.79 -0.51 -43.58
CA ASN A 248 -31.17 -0.41 -44.07
C ASN A 248 -32.18 -0.31 -42.91
N ALA A 249 -31.84 -0.83 -41.73
CA ALA A 249 -32.66 -0.77 -40.52
C ALA A 249 -32.25 0.39 -39.58
N ARG A 250 -31.94 1.58 -40.12
CA ARG A 250 -31.44 2.73 -39.32
C ARG A 250 -32.27 3.07 -38.08
N PRO A 251 -33.62 3.07 -38.12
CA PRO A 251 -34.41 3.37 -36.92
C PRO A 251 -34.16 2.36 -35.79
N ALA A 252 -33.98 1.08 -36.11
CA ALA A 252 -33.65 0.06 -35.13
C ALA A 252 -32.24 0.27 -34.55
N VAL A 253 -31.27 0.68 -35.37
CA VAL A 253 -29.91 1.02 -34.91
C VAL A 253 -29.95 2.20 -33.94
N TYR A 254 -30.70 3.27 -34.26
CA TYR A 254 -30.85 4.41 -33.35
C TYR A 254 -31.57 4.03 -32.06
N LEU A 255 -32.59 3.17 -32.13
CA LEU A 255 -33.26 2.67 -30.93
C LEU A 255 -32.28 1.92 -30.03
N VAL A 256 -31.50 0.98 -30.58
CA VAL A 256 -30.49 0.23 -29.82
C VAL A 256 -29.44 1.18 -29.24
N TRP A 257 -28.96 2.15 -30.02
CA TRP A 257 -28.00 3.14 -29.55
C TRP A 257 -28.54 3.97 -28.38
N VAL A 258 -29.79 4.47 -28.47
CA VAL A 258 -30.44 5.21 -27.37
C VAL A 258 -30.60 4.32 -26.15
N VAL A 259 -31.09 3.09 -26.34
CA VAL A 259 -31.31 2.14 -25.23
C VAL A 259 -30.00 1.84 -24.51
N ILE A 260 -28.93 1.52 -25.23
CA ILE A 260 -27.60 1.26 -24.62
C ILE A 260 -27.10 2.53 -23.91
N SER A 261 -27.22 3.70 -24.53
CA SER A 261 -26.79 4.97 -23.94
C SER A 261 -27.53 5.29 -22.64
N VAL A 262 -28.85 5.05 -22.60
CA VAL A 262 -29.66 5.21 -21.39
C VAL A 262 -29.29 4.16 -20.35
N MET A 263 -29.02 2.91 -20.73
CA MET A 263 -28.60 1.84 -19.82
C MET A 263 -27.24 2.09 -19.15
N THR A 264 -26.37 2.88 -19.76
CA THR A 264 -25.10 3.29 -19.11
C THR A 264 -25.33 4.04 -17.80
N VAL A 265 -26.43 4.78 -17.66
CA VAL A 265 -26.75 5.55 -16.45
C VAL A 265 -27.02 4.65 -15.23
N PRO A 266 -27.98 3.70 -15.24
CA PRO A 266 -28.15 2.76 -14.14
C PRO A 266 -26.92 1.88 -13.95
N MET A 267 -26.24 1.44 -15.01
CA MET A 267 -25.00 0.66 -14.87
C MET A 267 -23.92 1.43 -14.08
N PHE A 268 -23.77 2.74 -14.33
CA PHE A 268 -22.84 3.57 -13.58
C PHE A 268 -23.32 3.85 -12.14
N MET A 269 -24.61 4.13 -11.94
CA MET A 269 -25.15 4.42 -10.61
C MET A 269 -25.14 3.21 -9.66
N PHE A 270 -25.35 2.00 -10.20
CA PHE A 270 -25.36 0.77 -9.41
C PHE A 270 -23.99 0.08 -9.34
N SER A 271 -22.95 0.62 -10.00
CA SER A 271 -21.59 0.11 -9.88
C SER A 271 -21.02 0.45 -8.51
N PRO A 272 -20.47 -0.53 -7.76
CA PRO A 272 -19.66 -0.27 -6.59
C PRO A 272 -18.50 0.67 -6.93
N LYS A 273 -18.12 1.53 -5.97
CA LYS A 273 -17.02 2.49 -6.11
C LYS A 273 -15.94 2.14 -5.09
N GLU A 274 -14.74 1.87 -5.59
CA GLU A 274 -13.55 1.62 -4.77
C GLU A 274 -12.39 2.41 -5.35
N LEU A 275 -11.47 2.88 -4.50
CA LEU A 275 -10.32 3.69 -4.94
C LEU A 275 -9.28 2.82 -5.66
N ALA A 276 -8.97 1.66 -5.08
CA ALA A 276 -8.08 0.65 -5.64
C ALA A 276 -8.44 -0.71 -5.06
N PRO A 277 -8.33 -1.80 -5.83
CA PRO A 277 -8.52 -3.15 -5.31
C PRO A 277 -7.45 -3.44 -4.25
N THR A 278 -7.81 -4.17 -3.20
CA THR A 278 -6.84 -4.64 -2.22
C THR A 278 -5.98 -5.76 -2.81
N GLU A 279 -4.70 -5.78 -2.44
CA GLU A 279 -3.71 -6.71 -2.99
C GLU A 279 -3.20 -7.68 -1.94
N ASP A 280 -2.87 -8.89 -2.37
CA ASP A 280 -2.28 -9.89 -1.48
C ASP A 280 -0.76 -9.64 -1.33
N GLN A 281 -0.40 -8.89 -0.30
CA GLN A 281 1.00 -8.59 0.05
C GLN A 281 1.65 -9.69 0.92
N SER A 282 1.06 -10.88 0.98
CA SER A 282 1.55 -12.03 1.76
C SER A 282 1.76 -11.75 3.27
N VAL A 283 0.97 -10.82 3.83
CA VAL A 283 0.99 -10.49 5.25
C VAL A 283 -0.39 -10.13 5.76
N ILE A 284 -0.71 -10.56 6.98
CA ILE A 284 -1.85 -10.11 7.77
C ILE A 284 -1.32 -9.42 9.01
N PHE A 285 -1.75 -8.20 9.27
CA PHE A 285 -1.45 -7.47 10.50
C PHE A 285 -2.59 -7.60 11.49
N GLY A 286 -2.29 -7.81 12.77
CA GLY A 286 -3.25 -7.77 13.86
C GLY A 286 -3.00 -6.55 14.74
N ILE A 287 -3.96 -5.63 14.79
CA ILE A 287 -3.95 -4.49 15.71
C ILE A 287 -4.45 -4.97 17.06
N ILE A 288 -3.60 -4.91 18.10
CA ILE A 288 -3.89 -5.44 19.43
C ILE A 288 -4.36 -4.30 20.33
N ASN A 289 -5.54 -4.47 20.91
CA ASN A 289 -6.06 -3.66 22.00
C ASN A 289 -6.17 -4.50 23.28
N THR A 290 -5.85 -3.89 24.42
CA THR A 290 -5.84 -4.55 25.73
C THR A 290 -6.57 -3.69 26.77
N PRO A 291 -7.00 -4.28 27.89
CA PRO A 291 -7.42 -3.50 29.06
C PRO A 291 -6.32 -2.55 29.55
N ALA A 292 -6.68 -1.39 30.08
CA ALA A 292 -5.72 -0.34 30.42
C ALA A 292 -4.73 -0.77 31.51
N ASN A 293 -5.19 -1.64 32.42
CA ASN A 293 -4.41 -2.22 33.52
C ASN A 293 -3.63 -3.49 33.14
N ALA A 294 -3.62 -3.88 31.86
CA ALA A 294 -2.91 -5.08 31.42
C ALA A 294 -1.40 -4.93 31.63
N SER A 295 -0.85 -5.77 32.50
CA SER A 295 0.61 -5.81 32.75
C SER A 295 1.37 -6.43 31.57
N ALA A 296 2.67 -6.12 31.46
CA ALA A 296 3.53 -6.73 30.44
C ALA A 296 3.52 -8.27 30.51
N ASP A 297 3.45 -8.83 31.73
CA ASP A 297 3.41 -10.27 31.96
C ASP A 297 2.09 -10.90 31.46
N GLN A 298 0.95 -10.24 31.68
CA GLN A 298 -0.34 -10.65 31.12
C GLN A 298 -0.35 -10.55 29.60
N LYS A 299 0.20 -9.48 29.03
CA LYS A 299 0.30 -9.33 27.58
C LYS A 299 1.17 -10.43 26.97
N ALA A 300 2.29 -10.78 27.60
CA ALA A 300 3.14 -11.87 27.15
C ALA A 300 2.42 -13.23 27.20
N PHE A 301 1.57 -13.47 28.20
CA PHE A 301 0.75 -14.68 28.28
C PHE A 301 -0.24 -14.79 27.11
N PHE A 302 -1.03 -13.75 26.86
CA PHE A 302 -1.99 -13.74 25.76
C PHE A 302 -1.32 -13.67 24.38
N GLY A 303 -0.13 -13.06 24.27
CA GLY A 303 0.67 -13.07 23.06
C GLY A 303 1.04 -14.49 22.58
N LYS A 304 1.32 -15.42 23.51
CA LYS A 304 1.52 -16.83 23.16
C LYS A 304 0.27 -17.48 22.58
N ALA A 305 -0.92 -17.12 23.07
CA ALA A 305 -2.18 -17.59 22.52
C ALA A 305 -2.43 -17.03 21.11
N THR A 306 -2.10 -15.76 20.89
CA THR A 306 -2.15 -15.11 19.57
C THR A 306 -1.23 -15.81 18.57
N GLU A 307 -0.02 -16.16 18.98
CA GLU A 307 0.94 -16.87 18.14
C GLU A 307 0.41 -18.25 17.75
N ALA A 308 -0.12 -19.01 18.72
CA ALA A 308 -0.72 -20.31 18.45
C ALA A 308 -1.92 -20.20 17.49
N ALA A 309 -2.72 -19.13 17.59
CA ALA A 309 -3.84 -18.88 16.69
C ALA A 309 -3.38 -18.63 15.24
N PHE A 310 -2.30 -17.88 15.03
CA PHE A 310 -1.70 -17.69 13.71
C PHE A 310 -1.05 -18.98 13.19
N MET A 311 -0.21 -19.63 13.98
CA MET A 311 0.54 -20.83 13.59
C MET A 311 -0.36 -22.05 13.31
N ALA A 312 -1.61 -22.02 13.74
CA ALA A 312 -2.61 -23.03 13.37
C ALA A 312 -3.04 -22.94 11.90
N THR A 313 -2.58 -21.95 11.14
CA THR A 313 -2.85 -21.79 9.70
C THR A 313 -1.67 -22.35 8.89
N PRO A 314 -1.86 -23.35 8.00
CA PRO A 314 -0.78 -24.01 7.27
C PRO A 314 0.10 -23.11 6.39
N GLU A 315 -0.47 -22.01 5.91
CA GLU A 315 0.15 -21.05 5.01
C GLU A 315 1.10 -20.09 5.72
N VAL A 316 1.20 -20.12 7.06
CA VAL A 316 2.10 -19.24 7.81
C VAL A 316 3.56 -19.62 7.55
N ALA A 317 4.37 -18.60 7.25
CA ALA A 317 5.82 -18.71 7.17
C ALA A 317 6.48 -18.18 8.46
N LEU A 318 6.03 -17.02 8.94
CA LEU A 318 6.56 -16.37 10.15
C LEU A 318 5.47 -15.57 10.84
N THR A 319 5.53 -15.50 12.17
CA THR A 319 4.71 -14.55 12.95
C THR A 319 5.59 -13.73 13.87
N PHE A 320 5.20 -12.47 14.08
CA PHE A 320 5.85 -11.58 15.02
C PHE A 320 4.82 -10.81 15.83
N GLN A 321 5.21 -10.36 17.02
CA GLN A 321 4.36 -9.58 17.90
C GLN A 321 5.20 -8.53 18.62
N ILE A 322 4.70 -7.30 18.61
CA ILE A 322 5.27 -6.14 19.29
C ILE A 322 4.23 -5.69 20.30
N LEU A 323 4.46 -5.98 21.58
CA LEU A 323 3.55 -5.61 22.66
C LEU A 323 4.03 -4.31 23.28
N LEU A 324 3.17 -3.30 23.29
CA LEU A 324 3.49 -1.97 23.80
C LEU A 324 2.91 -1.79 25.21
N PRO A 325 3.55 -1.00 26.08
CA PRO A 325 2.90 -0.49 27.28
C PRO A 325 1.62 0.26 26.90
N SER A 326 0.55 0.13 27.70
CA SER A 326 -0.75 0.74 27.36
C SER A 326 -0.68 2.27 27.23
N SER A 327 0.25 2.92 27.94
CA SER A 327 0.52 4.36 27.78
C SER A 327 1.12 4.72 26.42
N ALA A 328 2.06 3.92 25.92
CA ALA A 328 2.64 4.10 24.58
C ALA A 328 1.63 3.74 23.49
N GLY A 329 0.84 2.68 23.72
CA GLY A 329 -0.19 2.24 22.80
C GLY A 329 -1.30 3.25 22.60
N ALA A 330 -1.70 3.97 23.66
CA ALA A 330 -2.70 5.04 23.59
C ALA A 330 -2.29 6.21 22.68
N THR A 331 -0.99 6.47 22.48
CA THR A 331 -0.49 7.49 21.55
C THR A 331 -0.56 7.04 20.08
N ILE A 332 -0.46 5.74 19.84
CA ILE A 332 -0.43 5.15 18.48
C ILE A 332 -1.84 4.63 18.08
N GLY A 333 -2.77 4.50 19.04
CA GLY A 333 -4.10 3.94 18.84
C GLY A 333 -4.15 2.41 18.94
N ALA A 334 -3.06 1.76 19.36
CA ALA A 334 -2.96 0.31 19.50
C ALA A 334 -1.98 -0.08 20.63
N ASP A 335 -2.40 -0.98 21.53
CA ASP A 335 -1.59 -1.51 22.64
C ASP A 335 -0.54 -2.55 22.20
N GLY A 336 -0.50 -2.85 20.91
CA GLY A 336 0.49 -3.71 20.29
C GLY A 336 0.14 -4.01 18.84
N PHE A 337 1.10 -4.61 18.13
CA PHE A 337 0.94 -5.07 16.77
C PHE A 337 1.35 -6.54 16.70
N SER A 338 0.70 -7.27 15.81
CA SER A 338 1.13 -8.60 15.41
C SER A 338 1.15 -8.69 13.90
N GLY A 339 2.01 -9.56 13.38
CA GLY A 339 2.07 -9.87 11.97
C GLY A 339 2.08 -11.38 11.76
N MET A 340 1.37 -11.81 10.75
CA MET A 340 1.38 -13.16 10.21
C MET A 340 1.83 -13.04 8.75
N VAL A 341 3.10 -13.32 8.51
CA VAL A 341 3.67 -13.41 7.17
C VAL A 341 3.34 -14.80 6.64
N VAL A 342 2.65 -14.85 5.50
CA VAL A 342 2.31 -16.11 4.83
C VAL A 342 3.35 -16.45 3.78
N LYS A 343 3.37 -17.71 3.38
CA LYS A 343 4.23 -18.20 2.30
C LYS A 343 3.96 -17.43 1.00
N PRO A 344 4.96 -17.33 0.10
CA PRO A 344 4.79 -16.72 -1.21
C PRO A 344 3.59 -17.31 -1.98
N TRP A 345 2.96 -16.50 -2.83
CA TRP A 345 1.75 -16.90 -3.58
C TRP A 345 1.90 -18.20 -4.36
N HIS A 346 3.08 -18.50 -4.91
CA HIS A 346 3.33 -19.73 -5.68
C HIS A 346 3.44 -21.01 -4.84
N GLU A 347 3.51 -20.89 -3.51
CA GLU A 347 3.57 -22.03 -2.57
C GLU A 347 2.24 -22.30 -1.84
N ARG A 348 1.18 -21.54 -2.17
CA ARG A 348 -0.12 -21.65 -1.51
C ARG A 348 -1.28 -21.55 -2.50
N GLU A 349 -2.38 -22.20 -2.17
CA GLU A 349 -3.60 -22.19 -3.00
C GLU A 349 -4.59 -21.10 -2.59
N ARG A 350 -4.58 -20.72 -1.30
CA ARG A 350 -5.52 -19.76 -0.72
C ARG A 350 -4.93 -18.35 -0.68
N SER A 351 -5.79 -17.35 -0.92
CA SER A 351 -5.43 -15.94 -0.75
C SER A 351 -5.46 -15.50 0.70
N VAL A 352 -4.75 -14.42 1.01
CA VAL A 352 -4.85 -13.76 2.31
C VAL A 352 -6.30 -13.35 2.60
N PHE A 353 -7.08 -12.93 1.61
CA PHE A 353 -8.50 -12.57 1.76
C PHE A 353 -9.37 -13.76 2.17
N GLN A 354 -9.01 -14.98 1.77
CA GLN A 354 -9.71 -16.21 2.18
C GLN A 354 -9.26 -16.71 3.55
N ILE A 355 -8.03 -16.39 3.97
CA ILE A 355 -7.45 -16.78 5.25
C ILE A 355 -7.87 -15.80 6.36
N LEU A 356 -8.02 -14.52 6.03
CA LEU A 356 -8.27 -13.44 6.98
C LEU A 356 -9.52 -13.67 7.87
N PRO A 357 -10.71 -14.05 7.36
CA PRO A 357 -11.88 -14.27 8.20
C PRO A 357 -11.70 -15.45 9.17
N GLU A 358 -11.00 -16.51 8.74
CA GLU A 358 -10.71 -17.69 9.57
C GLU A 358 -9.76 -17.33 10.71
N VAL A 359 -8.69 -16.60 10.39
CA VAL A 359 -7.73 -16.09 11.37
C VAL A 359 -8.43 -15.14 12.35
N GLN A 360 -9.23 -14.19 11.86
CA GLN A 360 -10.01 -13.28 12.71
C GLN A 360 -10.93 -14.03 13.68
N ALA A 361 -11.60 -15.09 13.22
CA ALA A 361 -12.47 -15.91 14.07
C ALA A 361 -11.71 -16.65 15.18
N ARG A 362 -10.46 -17.07 14.94
CA ARG A 362 -9.60 -17.67 15.95
C ARG A 362 -9.09 -16.64 16.95
N LEU A 363 -8.64 -15.49 16.46
CA LEU A 363 -8.15 -14.38 17.29
C LEU A 363 -9.24 -13.83 18.22
N ALA A 364 -10.49 -13.76 17.76
CA ALA A 364 -11.63 -13.31 18.56
C ALA A 364 -11.93 -14.18 19.79
N ARG A 365 -11.38 -15.40 19.87
CA ARG A 365 -11.54 -16.30 21.03
C ARG A 365 -10.58 -16.02 22.17
N ILE A 366 -9.66 -15.08 22.01
CA ILE A 366 -8.65 -14.75 23.02
C ILE A 366 -9.24 -13.70 23.98
N PRO A 367 -9.58 -14.04 25.24
CA PRO A 367 -10.35 -13.13 26.11
C PRO A 367 -9.55 -11.92 26.61
N GLY A 368 -8.22 -11.96 26.61
CA GLY A 368 -7.36 -10.89 27.12
C GLY A 368 -6.95 -9.84 26.09
N PHE A 369 -7.05 -10.15 24.79
CA PHE A 369 -6.67 -9.28 23.68
C PHE A 369 -7.86 -9.10 22.74
N GLN A 370 -8.15 -7.86 22.37
CA GLN A 370 -9.01 -7.56 21.24
C GLN A 370 -8.12 -7.33 20.02
N ILE A 371 -8.11 -8.29 19.09
CA ILE A 371 -7.23 -8.25 17.92
C ILE A 371 -8.07 -8.04 16.67
N PHE A 372 -7.75 -6.99 15.91
CA PHE A 372 -8.34 -6.72 14.61
C PHE A 372 -7.34 -7.06 13.51
N ALA A 373 -7.58 -8.15 12.79
CA ALA A 373 -6.78 -8.56 11.66
C ALA A 373 -7.15 -7.75 10.41
N THR A 374 -6.13 -7.23 9.73
CA THR A 374 -6.27 -6.41 8.52
C THR A 374 -5.11 -6.68 7.56
N THR A 375 -5.31 -6.35 6.28
CA THR A 375 -4.26 -6.35 5.26
C THR A 375 -3.74 -4.93 5.02
N PRO A 376 -2.49 -4.77 4.56
CA PRO A 376 -2.01 -3.47 4.11
C PRO A 376 -2.92 -2.87 3.02
N PRO A 377 -3.10 -1.53 2.99
CA PRO A 377 -3.82 -0.90 1.90
C PRO A 377 -3.03 -0.97 0.59
N ALA A 378 -3.73 -0.97 -0.55
CA ALA A 378 -3.11 -0.99 -1.87
C ALA A 378 -2.43 0.34 -2.23
N LEU A 379 -2.95 1.44 -1.70
CA LEU A 379 -2.37 2.78 -1.86
C LEU A 379 -1.95 3.34 -0.50
N PRO A 380 -0.83 4.08 -0.44
CA PRO A 380 -0.44 4.77 0.77
C PRO A 380 -1.51 5.80 1.15
N GLY A 381 -2.00 5.71 2.39
CA GLY A 381 -2.99 6.60 2.96
C GLY A 381 -2.47 7.29 4.22
N GLY A 382 -3.14 8.37 4.62
CA GLY A 382 -2.82 9.10 5.87
C GLY A 382 -3.30 8.41 7.15
N SER A 383 -4.10 7.34 7.03
CA SER A 383 -4.73 6.63 8.15
C SER A 383 -4.84 5.12 7.87
N ASN A 384 -4.97 4.35 8.95
CA ASN A 384 -5.26 2.92 8.95
C ASN A 384 -6.75 2.57 8.75
N PHE A 385 -7.64 3.56 8.74
CA PHE A 385 -9.09 3.37 8.60
C PHE A 385 -9.65 4.03 7.32
N PRO A 386 -10.71 3.48 6.71
CA PRO A 386 -11.29 4.05 5.48
C PRO A 386 -11.87 5.46 5.66
N VAL A 387 -12.40 5.76 6.86
CA VAL A 387 -12.99 7.05 7.21
C VAL A 387 -12.64 7.37 8.67
N GLU A 388 -12.15 8.57 8.91
CA GLU A 388 -11.88 9.10 10.25
C GLU A 388 -12.59 10.44 10.42
N PHE A 389 -13.16 10.65 11.60
CA PHE A 389 -13.74 11.92 12.01
C PHE A 389 -13.01 12.42 13.24
N ILE A 390 -12.55 13.67 13.18
CA ILE A 390 -11.91 14.33 14.31
C ILE A 390 -12.94 15.28 14.92
N ILE A 391 -13.33 15.01 16.15
CA ILE A 391 -14.16 15.92 16.95
C ILE A 391 -13.20 16.86 17.68
N ALA A 392 -13.18 18.13 17.28
CA ALA A 392 -12.33 19.15 17.88
C ALA A 392 -13.19 20.15 18.67
N SER A 393 -12.80 20.45 19.91
CA SER A 393 -13.47 21.40 20.79
C SER A 393 -12.49 22.08 21.73
N THR A 394 -12.92 23.19 22.32
CA THR A 394 -12.26 23.83 23.48
C THR A 394 -12.83 23.36 24.82
N ALA A 395 -13.86 22.49 24.78
CA ALA A 395 -14.47 21.89 25.96
C ALA A 395 -13.58 20.80 26.57
N ASP A 396 -13.84 20.48 27.84
CA ASP A 396 -13.16 19.39 28.54
C ASP A 396 -13.38 18.03 27.87
N ALA A 397 -12.39 17.14 28.01
CA ALA A 397 -12.40 15.80 27.42
C ALA A 397 -13.62 14.95 27.78
N GLU A 398 -14.20 15.13 28.98
CA GLU A 398 -15.41 14.41 29.41
C GLU A 398 -16.62 14.76 28.53
N ARG A 399 -16.80 16.04 28.17
CA ARG A 399 -17.87 16.48 27.27
C ARG A 399 -17.65 16.04 25.82
N LEU A 400 -16.39 16.01 25.39
CA LEU A 400 -16.02 15.47 24.09
C LEU A 400 -16.36 13.98 23.99
N MET A 401 -16.14 13.22 25.07
CA MET A 401 -16.48 11.80 25.15
C MET A 401 -17.98 11.58 25.00
N GLU A 402 -18.80 12.34 25.74
CA GLU A 402 -20.26 12.27 25.64
C GLU A 402 -20.75 12.54 24.20
N ALA A 403 -20.16 13.54 23.54
CA ALA A 403 -20.48 13.85 22.15
C ALA A 403 -20.04 12.73 21.19
N ALA A 404 -18.85 12.14 21.40
CA ALA A 404 -18.34 11.03 20.60
C ALA A 404 -19.20 9.76 20.75
N GLU A 405 -19.61 9.43 21.97
CA GLU A 405 -20.50 8.29 22.26
C GLU A 405 -21.87 8.48 21.62
N GLN A 406 -22.46 9.67 21.72
CA GLN A 406 -23.72 9.98 21.03
C GLN A 406 -23.59 9.87 19.51
N LEU A 407 -22.46 10.30 18.94
CA LEU A 407 -22.20 10.18 17.52
C LEU A 407 -22.02 8.71 17.10
N GLN A 408 -21.26 7.93 17.87
CA GLN A 408 -21.07 6.49 17.65
C GLN A 408 -22.41 5.75 17.69
N GLN A 409 -23.25 6.04 18.68
CA GLN A 409 -24.56 5.42 18.81
C GLN A 409 -25.45 5.71 17.59
N LYS A 410 -25.56 6.99 17.20
CA LYS A 410 -26.34 7.38 16.00
C LYS A 410 -25.77 6.78 14.71
N ALA A 411 -24.44 6.70 14.61
CA ALA A 411 -23.78 6.08 13.47
C ALA A 411 -24.11 4.58 13.40
N PHE A 412 -24.08 3.87 14.53
CA PHE A 412 -24.45 2.46 14.58
C PHE A 412 -25.94 2.24 14.26
N GLU A 413 -26.83 3.08 14.81
CA GLU A 413 -28.28 3.05 14.55
C GLU A 413 -28.63 3.34 13.07
N SER A 414 -27.77 4.07 12.34
CA SER A 414 -27.99 4.36 10.92
C SER A 414 -27.98 3.13 10.02
N GLY A 415 -27.41 2.00 10.47
CA GLY A 415 -27.23 0.79 9.67
C GLY A 415 -26.21 0.92 8.54
N LEU A 416 -25.52 2.06 8.40
CA LEU A 416 -24.48 2.28 7.39
C LEU A 416 -23.15 1.59 7.74
N PHE A 417 -22.94 1.28 9.02
CA PHE A 417 -21.70 0.70 9.52
C PHE A 417 -21.96 -0.72 10.04
N PHE A 418 -21.10 -1.67 9.64
CA PHE A 418 -21.20 -3.06 10.10
C PHE A 418 -20.86 -3.21 11.59
N PHE A 419 -20.04 -2.31 12.14
CA PHE A 419 -19.67 -2.24 13.55
C PHE A 419 -19.78 -0.79 14.05
N PRO A 420 -19.96 -0.56 15.35
CA PRO A 420 -19.86 0.77 15.92
C PRO A 420 -18.49 1.40 15.58
N PRO A 421 -18.45 2.63 15.04
CA PRO A 421 -17.18 3.31 14.80
C PRO A 421 -16.32 3.37 16.05
N LEU A 422 -15.02 3.14 15.93
CA LEU A 422 -14.13 3.12 17.10
C LEU A 422 -13.94 4.54 17.65
N ILE A 423 -13.99 4.68 18.98
CA ILE A 423 -13.58 5.90 19.68
C ILE A 423 -12.15 5.66 20.19
N ASP A 424 -11.25 6.57 19.83
CA ASP A 424 -9.84 6.50 20.18
C ASP A 424 -9.58 6.91 21.65
N MET A 425 -10.24 7.96 22.13
CA MET A 425 -10.19 8.40 23.52
C MET A 425 -10.99 7.46 24.42
N ARG A 426 -10.38 6.95 25.50
CA ARG A 426 -11.02 6.00 26.44
C ARG A 426 -10.76 6.41 27.89
N PHE A 427 -11.84 6.53 28.68
CA PHE A 427 -11.82 6.86 30.11
C PHE A 427 -11.83 5.59 30.98
N ASP A 428 -10.77 4.79 30.87
CA ASP A 428 -10.70 3.49 31.54
C ASP A 428 -9.33 3.21 32.16
N GLN A 429 -8.42 4.19 32.19
CA GLN A 429 -7.10 4.03 32.80
C GLN A 429 -7.17 4.23 34.31
N PRO A 430 -6.92 3.19 35.14
CA PRO A 430 -6.84 3.37 36.57
C PRO A 430 -5.55 4.13 36.90
N GLN A 431 -5.66 5.22 37.65
CA GLN A 431 -4.55 6.02 38.13
C GLN A 431 -4.65 6.18 39.64
N ALA A 432 -3.55 5.88 40.33
CA ALA A 432 -3.40 6.19 41.74
C ALA A 432 -2.69 7.54 41.87
N ARG A 433 -3.37 8.52 42.49
CA ARG A 433 -2.83 9.85 42.76
C ARG A 433 -2.39 9.93 44.21
N LEU A 434 -1.14 10.29 44.42
CA LEU A 434 -0.62 10.57 45.75
C LEU A 434 -0.94 12.02 46.13
N ILE A 435 -1.80 12.19 47.12
CA ILE A 435 -2.19 13.50 47.66
C ILE A 435 -1.32 13.80 48.88
N ILE A 436 -0.48 14.82 48.77
CA ILE A 436 0.42 15.26 49.84
C ILE A 436 -0.29 16.30 50.71
N ASP A 437 -0.32 16.03 52.01
CA ASP A 437 -0.85 16.92 53.03
C ASP A 437 0.20 18.00 53.36
N ARG A 438 -0.05 19.22 52.88
CA ARG A 438 0.88 20.34 53.01
C ARG A 438 1.10 20.76 54.47
N ASP A 439 0.07 20.65 55.30
CA ASP A 439 0.13 21.07 56.70
C ASP A 439 0.96 20.08 57.52
N LYS A 440 0.83 18.78 57.25
CA LYS A 440 1.68 17.75 57.87
C LYS A 440 3.14 17.85 57.42
N VAL A 441 3.39 18.10 56.14
CA VAL A 441 4.74 18.34 55.62
C VAL A 441 5.40 19.50 56.36
N ALA A 442 4.71 20.64 56.51
CA ALA A 442 5.22 21.79 57.23
C ALA A 442 5.45 21.50 58.74
N THR A 443 4.51 20.79 59.39
CA THR A 443 4.61 20.44 60.82
C THR A 443 5.81 19.53 61.10
N LEU A 444 6.16 18.65 60.17
CA LEU A 444 7.33 17.75 60.28
C LEU A 444 8.64 18.42 59.81
N GLY A 445 8.63 19.71 59.49
CA GLY A 445 9.80 20.45 59.02
C GLY A 445 10.30 20.02 57.63
N LEU A 446 9.45 19.38 56.83
CA LEU A 446 9.76 18.92 55.47
C LEU A 446 9.45 20.02 54.44
N THR A 447 10.05 19.92 53.25
CA THR A 447 9.69 20.76 52.10
C THR A 447 9.06 19.93 50.99
N LEU A 448 8.07 20.49 50.29
CA LEU A 448 7.43 19.80 49.15
C LEU A 448 8.44 19.47 48.03
N ALA A 449 9.47 20.29 47.86
CA ALA A 449 10.54 20.03 46.90
C ALA A 449 11.34 18.77 47.26
N GLN A 450 11.71 18.61 48.54
CA GLN A 450 12.42 17.43 49.02
C GLN A 450 11.57 16.17 48.89
N VAL A 451 10.31 16.24 49.35
CA VAL A 451 9.36 15.11 49.24
C VAL A 451 9.18 14.70 47.78
N GLY A 452 9.02 15.68 46.88
CA GLY A 452 8.91 15.43 45.44
C GLY A 452 10.16 14.78 44.85
N ALA A 453 11.36 15.24 45.23
CA ALA A 453 12.62 14.69 44.77
C ALA A 453 12.84 13.23 45.22
N ASP A 454 12.54 12.93 46.48
CA ASP A 454 12.67 11.59 47.06
C ASP A 454 11.71 10.60 46.39
N ILE A 455 10.45 11.01 46.18
CA ILE A 455 9.46 10.17 45.49
C ILE A 455 9.85 9.97 44.02
N ALA A 456 10.31 11.02 43.34
CA ALA A 456 10.75 10.93 41.95
C ALA A 456 11.93 9.98 41.78
N ALA A 457 12.89 10.01 42.71
CA ALA A 457 14.02 9.08 42.73
C ALA A 457 13.55 7.64 43.06
N ALA A 458 12.64 7.47 44.03
CA ALA A 458 12.19 6.15 44.45
C ALA A 458 11.33 5.43 43.40
N VAL A 459 10.36 6.12 42.81
CA VAL A 459 9.33 5.52 41.93
C VAL A 459 9.55 5.86 40.47
N GLY A 460 9.88 7.11 40.16
CA GLY A 460 9.97 7.62 38.80
C GLY A 460 11.22 7.18 38.04
N GLY A 461 12.28 6.77 38.75
CA GLY A 461 13.57 6.47 38.15
C GLY A 461 14.24 7.76 37.67
N ASN A 462 14.74 8.56 38.62
CA ASN A 462 15.31 9.86 38.28
C ASN A 462 16.72 9.72 37.67
N PHE A 463 17.02 10.52 36.64
CA PHE A 463 18.36 10.54 36.04
C PHE A 463 19.33 11.25 36.98
N VAL A 464 20.43 10.58 37.35
CA VAL A 464 21.46 11.18 38.21
C VAL A 464 22.63 11.69 37.38
N ASN A 465 23.27 10.78 36.64
CA ASN A 465 24.43 11.08 35.81
C ASN A 465 24.59 10.02 34.72
N ARG A 466 25.67 10.16 33.94
CA ARG A 466 26.12 9.16 33.00
C ARG A 466 27.43 8.56 33.48
N PHE A 467 27.64 7.30 33.14
CA PHE A 467 28.93 6.64 33.29
C PHE A 467 29.32 5.96 31.98
N ASN A 468 30.60 5.67 31.82
CA ASN A 468 31.14 5.06 30.60
C ASN A 468 31.40 3.57 30.87
N ILE A 469 30.87 2.72 29.99
CA ILE A 469 31.28 1.32 29.84
C ILE A 469 31.60 1.14 28.35
N ASP A 470 32.76 0.58 28.03
CA ASP A 470 33.17 0.22 26.67
C ASP A 470 33.01 1.35 25.63
N GLY A 471 33.26 2.59 26.04
CA GLY A 471 33.16 3.77 25.18
C GLY A 471 31.75 4.32 25.00
N TYR A 472 30.72 3.62 25.49
CA TYR A 472 29.33 4.07 25.45
C TYR A 472 28.93 4.78 26.74
N SER A 473 28.12 5.83 26.59
CA SER A 473 27.61 6.62 27.70
C SER A 473 26.26 6.10 28.17
N TYR A 474 26.24 5.43 29.32
CA TYR A 474 25.04 4.87 29.94
C TYR A 474 24.47 5.80 31.00
N LYS A 475 23.14 5.88 31.10
CA LYS A 475 22.45 6.62 32.15
C LYS A 475 22.42 5.81 33.45
N VAL A 476 22.64 6.46 34.58
CA VAL A 476 22.41 5.90 35.91
C VAL A 476 21.04 6.36 36.39
N ILE A 477 20.15 5.40 36.61
CA ILE A 477 18.75 5.62 36.99
C ILE A 477 18.46 4.80 38.26
N PRO A 478 18.70 5.35 39.47
CA PRO A 478 18.27 4.71 40.70
C PRO A 478 16.74 4.62 40.74
N GLN A 479 16.25 3.48 41.18
CA GLN A 479 14.83 3.23 41.38
C GLN A 479 14.69 2.13 42.44
N VAL A 480 13.63 2.20 43.26
CA VAL A 480 13.30 1.14 44.21
C VAL A 480 12.99 -0.15 43.45
N GLU A 481 13.35 -1.30 44.05
CA GLU A 481 13.09 -2.62 43.47
C GLU A 481 11.62 -2.80 43.11
N ARG A 482 11.36 -3.44 41.95
CA ARG A 482 10.00 -3.61 41.40
C ARG A 482 9.04 -4.23 42.41
N SER A 483 9.49 -5.21 43.21
CA SER A 483 8.69 -5.93 44.22
C SER A 483 8.10 -5.03 45.30
N ALA A 484 8.79 -3.94 45.66
CA ALA A 484 8.37 -2.99 46.67
C ALA A 484 7.50 -1.84 46.11
N ARG A 485 7.15 -1.86 44.83
CA ARG A 485 6.38 -0.80 44.14
C ARG A 485 5.38 -1.33 43.12
N LEU A 486 4.84 -2.53 43.34
CA LEU A 486 3.81 -3.13 42.49
C LEU A 486 2.42 -2.55 42.75
N LEU A 487 2.14 -2.20 44.01
CA LEU A 487 0.84 -1.71 44.45
C LEU A 487 0.96 -0.26 44.93
N PRO A 488 -0.04 0.60 44.65
CA PRO A 488 -0.04 1.98 45.14
C PRO A 488 0.08 2.09 46.66
N GLU A 489 -0.43 1.11 47.41
CA GLU A 489 -0.37 1.14 48.87
C GLU A 489 1.06 0.98 49.41
N GLN A 490 1.94 0.28 48.68
CA GLN A 490 3.36 0.15 49.06
C GLN A 490 4.09 1.49 48.99
N LEU A 491 3.56 2.50 48.29
CA LEU A 491 4.13 3.84 48.29
C LEU A 491 4.13 4.45 49.69
N ARG A 492 3.20 4.06 50.57
CA ARG A 492 3.13 4.56 51.95
C ARG A 492 4.32 4.11 52.79
N ASP A 493 4.90 2.97 52.44
CA ASP A 493 6.03 2.34 53.13
C ASP A 493 7.39 2.89 52.67
N ILE A 494 7.40 3.69 51.58
CA ILE A 494 8.60 4.38 51.12
C ILE A 494 8.96 5.47 52.12
N HIS A 495 10.22 5.51 52.52
CA HIS A 495 10.72 6.51 53.45
C HIS A 495 11.27 7.72 52.70
N ILE A 496 10.94 8.92 53.19
CA ILE A 496 11.44 10.21 52.72
C ILE A 496 12.40 10.82 53.74
N SER A 497 13.29 11.70 53.26
CA SER A 497 14.32 12.32 54.06
C SER A 497 13.75 13.47 54.90
N GLY A 498 13.86 13.34 56.23
CA GLY A 498 13.43 14.34 57.21
C GLY A 498 14.56 15.17 57.81
N PRO A 499 14.21 16.18 58.63
CA PRO A 499 15.19 16.99 59.36
C PRO A 499 16.14 16.10 60.17
N ASN A 500 17.41 16.51 60.25
CA ASN A 500 18.47 15.79 60.96
C ASN A 500 18.71 14.34 60.46
N GLY A 501 18.35 14.01 59.21
CA GLY A 501 18.58 12.69 58.62
C GLY A 501 17.61 11.60 59.11
N THR A 502 16.51 12.00 59.76
CA THR A 502 15.45 11.07 60.16
C THR A 502 14.67 10.59 58.94
N LEU A 503 14.35 9.30 58.86
CA LEU A 503 13.53 8.75 57.80
C LEU A 503 12.07 8.73 58.23
N ILE A 504 11.20 9.34 57.43
CA ILE A 504 9.77 9.44 57.71
C ILE A 504 9.02 8.64 56.64
N PRO A 505 8.10 7.72 57.01
CA PRO A 505 7.30 7.00 56.01
C PRO A 505 6.38 7.97 55.26
N LEU A 506 6.27 7.82 53.96
CA LEU A 506 5.48 8.69 53.09
C LEU A 506 4.00 8.69 53.49
N GLY A 507 3.48 7.58 54.01
CA GLY A 507 2.11 7.49 54.54
C GLY A 507 1.79 8.44 55.70
N ALA A 508 2.80 8.99 56.39
CA ALA A 508 2.59 9.99 57.44
C ALA A 508 2.13 11.35 56.87
N VAL A 509 2.55 11.67 55.64
CA VAL A 509 2.34 12.99 55.00
C VAL A 509 1.55 12.93 53.71
N ALA A 510 1.19 11.74 53.23
CA ALA A 510 0.45 11.57 51.99
C ALA A 510 -0.53 10.39 52.07
N HIS A 511 -1.60 10.47 51.28
CA HIS A 511 -2.55 9.39 51.07
C HIS A 511 -2.78 9.16 49.58
N VAL A 512 -3.24 7.96 49.23
CA VAL A 512 -3.50 7.56 47.84
C VAL A 512 -4.99 7.69 47.54
N GLU A 513 -5.31 8.37 46.45
CA GLU A 513 -6.66 8.47 45.89
C GLU A 513 -6.68 7.79 44.52
N ASN A 514 -7.63 6.88 44.30
CA ASN A 514 -7.75 6.19 43.02
C ASN A 514 -8.78 6.92 42.15
N ARG A 515 -8.40 7.24 40.91
CA ARG A 515 -9.28 7.85 39.91
C ARG A 515 -9.09 7.16 38.56
N THR A 516 -10.14 7.11 37.76
CA THR A 516 -10.07 6.72 36.36
C THR A 516 -9.83 7.94 35.49
N VAL A 517 -8.83 7.87 34.62
CA VAL A 517 -8.40 8.98 33.75
C VAL A 517 -8.39 8.51 32.29
N PRO A 518 -8.39 9.44 31.31
CA PRO A 518 -8.26 9.06 29.91
C PRO A 518 -6.87 8.49 29.61
N ARG A 519 -6.81 7.44 28.77
CA ARG A 519 -5.53 6.81 28.35
C ARG A 519 -4.63 7.76 27.56
N SER A 520 -5.23 8.61 26.74
CA SER A 520 -4.56 9.63 25.94
C SER A 520 -5.49 10.83 25.75
N LEU A 521 -4.89 12.00 25.58
CA LEU A 521 -5.57 13.24 25.21
C LEU A 521 -5.05 13.65 23.84
N ASN A 522 -5.82 13.33 22.81
CA ASN A 522 -5.43 13.56 21.42
C ASN A 522 -5.77 14.99 21.01
N ARG A 523 -4.81 15.67 20.39
CA ARG A 523 -4.95 17.07 19.96
C ARG A 523 -4.89 17.18 18.45
N PHE A 524 -5.73 18.06 17.90
CA PHE A 524 -5.71 18.35 16.47
C PHE A 524 -5.83 19.85 16.24
N GLN A 525 -4.90 20.43 15.47
CA GLN A 525 -4.85 21.88 15.20
C GLN A 525 -4.90 22.74 16.47
N GLN A 526 -4.21 22.31 17.54
CA GLN A 526 -4.18 22.96 18.86
C GLN A 526 -5.51 22.96 19.64
N LEU A 527 -6.51 22.22 19.17
CA LEU A 527 -7.75 21.94 19.89
C LEU A 527 -7.71 20.56 20.55
N ASN A 528 -8.60 20.37 21.53
CA ASN A 528 -8.67 19.28 22.51
C ASN A 528 -7.60 19.29 23.63
#